data_AF-A0A923S2K2-F1
#
_entry.id   AF-A0A923S2K2-F1
#
_cell.length_a   1.000
_cell.length_b   1.000
_cell.length_c   1.000
_cell.angle_alpha   90.00
_cell.angle_beta   90.00
_cell.angle_gamma   90.00
#
_symmetry.space_group_name_H-M   'P 1'
#
loop_
_entity.id
_entity.type
_entity.pdbx_description
1 polymer ?
#
loop_
_entity_poly.entity_id
_entity_poly.type
_entity_poly.pdbx_seq_one_letter_code
_entity_poly.pdbx_strand_id
1 'polypeptide(L)'
;MRISLAAACALAAPLAFAQLGTQDPDWKEVDAPPPPALRTEKLIEVEVPRATLNYGVDPASVSVGKDGIVRYVVVASAPGGPVSGIYEGIRCGTAEVKVYARHNAGSGWKPVVGGDWRPIHDGAFRHSLYIARNGACSGHTPGASATQVVRELSAGVDRRGRTDSHR
;
A
#
# COMPACT_ATOMS: atom_id res chain seq x y z
N MET A 1 49.08 -57.37 -6.61
CA MET A 1 47.86 -57.36 -5.76
C MET A 1 48.02 -56.33 -4.65
N ARG A 2 47.41 -55.15 -4.80
CA ARG A 2 47.00 -54.22 -3.72
C ARG A 2 46.09 -53.15 -4.32
N ILE A 3 45.07 -52.81 -3.52
CA ILE A 3 43.76 -52.29 -3.91
C ILE A 3 43.75 -50.76 -4.04
N SER A 4 42.83 -50.30 -4.88
CA SER A 4 42.41 -48.95 -5.27
C SER A 4 42.29 -47.90 -4.15
N LEU A 5 42.29 -46.63 -4.54
CA LEU A 5 41.36 -45.64 -3.99
C LEU A 5 41.01 -44.59 -5.06
N ALA A 6 39.80 -44.67 -5.60
CA ALA A 6 39.23 -43.61 -6.44
C ALA A 6 38.64 -42.54 -5.51
N ALA A 7 39.19 -41.33 -5.56
CA ALA A 7 38.65 -40.18 -4.85
C ALA A 7 37.42 -39.64 -5.60
N ALA A 8 36.22 -39.97 -5.11
CA ALA A 8 34.99 -39.35 -5.57
C ALA A 8 34.87 -37.95 -4.93
N CYS A 9 35.21 -36.90 -5.69
CA CYS A 9 34.90 -35.53 -5.33
C CYS A 9 33.38 -35.31 -5.40
N ALA A 10 32.70 -35.42 -4.26
CA ALA A 10 31.32 -34.98 -4.13
C ALA A 10 31.27 -33.45 -4.21
N LEU A 11 30.86 -32.91 -5.36
CA LEU A 11 30.53 -31.50 -5.52
C LEU A 11 29.20 -31.24 -4.79
N ALA A 12 29.27 -30.90 -3.51
CA ALA A 12 28.15 -30.33 -2.79
C ALA A 12 27.98 -28.86 -3.24
N ALA A 13 27.09 -28.61 -4.19
CA ALA A 13 26.66 -27.26 -4.51
C ALA A 13 25.86 -26.69 -3.33
N PRO A 14 26.23 -25.55 -2.74
CA PRO A 14 25.41 -24.93 -1.72
C PRO A 14 24.12 -24.43 -2.38
N LEU A 15 22.98 -24.93 -1.92
CA LEU A 15 21.68 -24.33 -2.19
C LEU A 15 21.70 -22.93 -1.58
N ALA A 16 21.99 -21.92 -2.42
CA ALA A 16 21.79 -20.54 -2.06
C ALA A 16 20.28 -20.33 -1.84
N PHE A 17 19.86 -20.36 -0.57
CA PHE A 17 18.56 -19.83 -0.19
C PHE A 17 18.54 -18.36 -0.56
N ALA A 18 17.84 -18.02 -1.64
CA ALA A 18 17.46 -16.65 -1.94
C ALA A 18 16.72 -16.12 -0.70
N GLN A 19 17.39 -15.29 0.09
CA GLN A 19 16.78 -14.62 1.24
C GLN A 19 15.73 -13.67 0.70
N LEU A 20 14.47 -14.14 0.64
CA LEU A 20 13.30 -13.28 0.67
C LEU A 20 13.53 -12.26 1.79
N GLY A 21 13.54 -10.97 1.41
CA GLY A 21 14.11 -9.87 2.18
C GLY A 21 13.95 -10.01 3.69
N THR A 22 15.08 -10.10 4.39
CA THR A 22 15.10 -10.06 5.85
C THR A 22 14.54 -8.72 6.28
N GLN A 23 13.35 -8.73 6.88
CA GLN A 23 12.77 -7.56 7.53
C GLN A 23 13.77 -7.05 8.56
N ASP A 24 14.08 -5.75 8.53
CA ASP A 24 14.97 -5.11 9.48
C ASP A 24 14.39 -5.28 10.90
N PRO A 25 15.04 -6.05 11.80
CA PRO A 25 14.52 -6.31 13.14
C PRO A 25 14.49 -5.04 14.00
N ASP A 26 15.26 -4.01 13.63
CA ASP A 26 15.32 -2.73 14.33
C ASP A 26 14.38 -1.68 13.72
N TRP A 27 13.60 -2.04 12.69
CA TRP A 27 12.66 -1.14 12.06
C TRP A 27 11.66 -0.58 13.07
N LYS A 28 11.50 0.74 13.05
CA LYS A 28 10.49 1.45 13.83
C LYS A 28 9.73 2.41 12.93
N GLU A 29 8.42 2.40 13.07
CA GLU A 29 7.55 3.40 12.50
C GLU A 29 7.92 4.79 13.05
N VAL A 30 8.05 5.78 12.16
CA VAL A 30 8.13 7.19 12.55
C VAL A 30 6.73 7.68 12.88
N ASP A 31 6.62 8.56 13.88
CA ASP A 31 5.36 9.21 14.24
C ASP A 31 4.68 9.78 13.00
N ALA A 32 3.48 9.27 12.72
CA ALA A 32 2.70 9.76 11.60
C ALA A 32 2.28 11.21 11.86
N PRO A 33 2.45 12.13 10.88
CA PRO A 33 1.93 13.47 11.02
C PRO A 33 0.40 13.44 11.22
N PRO A 34 -0.19 14.49 11.80
CA PRO A 34 -1.64 14.58 11.90
C PRO A 34 -2.28 14.49 10.51
N PRO A 35 -3.51 13.93 10.40
CA PRO A 35 -4.19 13.87 9.12
C PRO A 35 -4.38 15.29 8.56
N PRO A 36 -4.15 15.50 7.26
CA PRO A 36 -4.39 16.79 6.63
C PRO A 36 -5.90 17.10 6.62
N ALA A 37 -6.26 18.35 6.29
CA ALA A 37 -7.66 18.69 6.03
C ALA A 37 -8.23 17.76 4.94
N LEU A 38 -9.45 17.26 5.15
CA LEU A 38 -10.10 16.40 4.18
C LEU A 38 -10.40 17.21 2.90
N ARG A 39 -9.88 16.74 1.76
CA ARG A 39 -10.25 17.24 0.44
C ARG A 39 -11.12 16.22 -0.27
N THR A 40 -12.17 16.68 -0.94
CA THR A 40 -13.13 15.82 -1.64
C THR A 40 -13.13 16.01 -3.14
N GLU A 41 -12.30 16.92 -3.63
CA GLU A 41 -12.14 17.27 -5.04
C GLU A 41 -10.79 16.78 -5.57
N LYS A 42 -10.72 16.58 -6.90
CA LYS A 42 -9.47 16.20 -7.61
C LYS A 42 -8.84 14.91 -7.06
N LEU A 43 -9.69 13.99 -6.60
CA LEU A 43 -9.27 12.69 -6.13
C LEU A 43 -8.81 11.82 -7.30
N ILE A 44 -7.78 11.00 -7.06
CA ILE A 44 -7.41 9.92 -7.98
C ILE A 44 -8.35 8.75 -7.69
N GLU A 45 -9.18 8.40 -8.66
CA GLU A 45 -10.16 7.33 -8.51
C GLU A 45 -9.51 5.96 -8.29
N VAL A 46 -10.02 5.23 -7.30
CA VAL A 46 -9.61 3.88 -6.98
C VAL A 46 -10.77 2.94 -7.29
N GLU A 47 -10.61 2.19 -8.38
CA GLU A 47 -11.58 1.15 -8.71
C GLU A 47 -11.38 -0.07 -7.81
N VAL A 48 -12.45 -0.40 -7.08
CA VAL A 48 -12.51 -1.59 -6.23
C VAL A 48 -13.65 -2.46 -6.75
N PRO A 49 -13.36 -3.58 -7.44
CA PRO A 49 -14.39 -4.42 -8.04
C PRO A 49 -15.47 -4.85 -7.06
N ARG A 50 -16.74 -4.75 -7.44
CA ARG A 50 -17.90 -5.10 -6.60
C ARG A 50 -17.96 -4.34 -5.26
N ALA A 51 -17.29 -3.20 -5.14
CA ALA A 51 -17.50 -2.32 -4.00
C ALA A 51 -18.84 -1.60 -4.11
N THR A 52 -19.45 -1.32 -2.97
CA THR A 52 -20.67 -0.49 -2.86
C THR A 52 -20.35 0.99 -2.66
N LEU A 53 -19.09 1.32 -2.38
CA LEU A 53 -18.59 2.68 -2.19
C LEU A 53 -17.64 3.05 -3.32
N ASN A 54 -17.64 4.33 -3.68
CA ASN A 54 -16.61 4.94 -4.51
C ASN A 54 -15.43 5.33 -3.63
N TYR A 55 -14.22 5.12 -4.13
CA TYR A 55 -12.98 5.45 -3.42
C TYR A 55 -12.13 6.40 -4.26
N GLY A 56 -11.48 7.35 -3.60
CA GLY A 56 -10.52 8.24 -4.23
C GLY A 56 -9.37 8.60 -3.30
N VAL A 57 -8.14 8.58 -3.80
CA VAL A 57 -6.96 9.04 -3.05
C VAL A 57 -6.80 10.54 -3.25
N ASP A 58 -6.61 11.27 -2.16
CA ASP A 58 -6.24 12.69 -2.22
C ASP A 58 -4.74 12.83 -2.57
N PRO A 59 -4.38 13.28 -3.79
CA PRO A 59 -2.99 13.28 -4.24
C PRO A 59 -2.06 14.15 -3.39
N ALA A 60 -2.57 15.25 -2.84
CA ALA A 60 -1.74 16.14 -2.03
C ALA A 60 -1.65 15.71 -0.55
N SER A 61 -2.24 14.57 -0.19
CA SER A 61 -2.03 13.91 1.11
C SER A 61 -0.93 12.86 1.08
N VAL A 62 -0.50 12.46 -0.13
CA VAL A 62 0.44 11.36 -0.32
C VAL A 62 1.82 11.75 0.19
N SER A 63 2.42 10.88 0.99
CA SER A 63 3.80 10.98 1.44
C SER A 63 4.47 9.60 1.48
N VAL A 64 5.79 9.59 1.32
CA VAL A 64 6.62 8.40 1.52
C VAL A 64 7.57 8.71 2.66
N GLY A 65 7.38 8.02 3.79
CA GLY A 65 8.21 8.21 4.98
C GLY A 65 9.58 7.56 4.83
N LYS A 66 10.54 8.01 5.64
CA LYS A 66 11.87 7.37 5.74
C LYS A 66 11.80 5.94 6.28
N ASP A 67 10.69 5.60 6.94
CA ASP A 67 10.34 4.26 7.41
C ASP A 67 9.76 3.35 6.31
N GLY A 68 9.67 3.84 5.07
CA GLY A 68 9.16 3.06 3.93
C GLY A 68 7.64 2.94 3.89
N ILE A 69 6.91 3.73 4.70
CA ILE A 69 5.44 3.74 4.69
C ILE A 69 4.95 4.77 3.68
N VAL A 70 4.02 4.35 2.81
CA VAL A 70 3.25 5.26 1.95
C VAL A 70 2.00 5.69 2.71
N ARG A 71 1.92 6.94 3.14
CA ARG A 71 0.78 7.50 3.89
C ARG A 71 -0.07 8.38 2.99
N TYR A 72 -1.39 8.26 3.11
CA TYR A 72 -2.33 9.01 2.29
C TYR A 72 -3.71 9.07 2.95
N VAL A 73 -4.54 9.99 2.46
CA VAL A 73 -5.97 10.03 2.72
C VAL A 73 -6.71 9.37 1.55
N VAL A 74 -7.55 8.40 1.87
CA VAL A 74 -8.57 7.87 0.96
C VAL A 74 -9.94 8.38 1.39
N VAL A 75 -10.68 8.89 0.43
CA VAL A 75 -12.07 9.32 0.56
C VAL A 75 -12.96 8.17 0.12
N ALA A 76 -13.94 7.82 0.93
CA ALA A 76 -14.96 6.84 0.60
C ALA A 76 -16.35 7.48 0.65
N SER A 77 -17.12 7.31 -0.42
CA SER A 77 -18.45 7.92 -0.57
C SER A 77 -19.45 6.94 -1.16
N ALA A 78 -20.67 6.95 -0.64
CA ALA A 78 -21.81 6.28 -1.27
C ALA A 78 -22.57 7.27 -2.19
N PRO A 79 -23.25 6.80 -3.25
CA PRO A 79 -24.14 7.65 -4.04
C PRO A 79 -25.20 8.31 -3.13
N GLY A 80 -25.22 9.65 -3.09
CA GLY A 80 -26.15 10.43 -2.24
C GLY A 80 -25.91 10.30 -0.73
N GLY A 81 -24.83 9.64 -0.29
CA GLY A 81 -24.50 9.43 1.12
C GLY A 81 -23.42 10.40 1.63
N PRO A 82 -23.16 10.38 2.96
CA PRO A 82 -22.10 11.18 3.55
C PRO A 82 -20.73 10.74 3.05
N VAL A 83 -19.82 11.71 2.92
CA VAL A 83 -18.43 11.45 2.61
C VAL A 83 -17.67 11.08 3.89
N SER A 84 -16.84 10.05 3.81
CA SER A 84 -15.92 9.64 4.86
C SER A 84 -14.48 9.73 4.37
N GLY A 85 -13.55 10.00 5.29
CA GLY A 85 -12.12 10.02 5.03
C GLY A 85 -11.39 9.00 5.90
N ILE A 86 -10.34 8.39 5.38
CA ILE A 86 -9.49 7.47 6.12
C ILE A 86 -8.06 7.91 5.89
N TYR A 87 -7.35 8.26 6.95
CA TYR A 87 -5.91 8.49 6.92
C TYR A 87 -5.22 7.18 7.28
N GLU A 88 -4.53 6.58 6.32
CA GLU A 88 -3.92 5.26 6.44
C GLU A 88 -2.51 5.22 5.83
N GLY A 89 -1.75 4.21 6.20
CA GLY A 89 -0.41 3.95 5.70
C GLY A 89 -0.26 2.51 5.22
N ILE A 90 0.40 2.32 4.09
CA ILE A 90 0.77 1.00 3.56
C ILE A 90 2.26 0.77 3.78
N ARG A 91 2.60 -0.37 4.38
CA ARG A 91 3.97 -0.90 4.47
C ARG A 91 4.14 -1.96 3.39
N CYS A 92 4.67 -1.55 2.23
CA CYS A 92 4.80 -2.44 1.07
C CYS A 92 5.68 -3.67 1.36
N GLY A 93 6.70 -3.52 2.22
CA GLY A 93 7.64 -4.60 2.57
C GLY A 93 6.98 -5.82 3.24
N THR A 94 5.92 -5.59 4.02
CA THR A 94 5.22 -6.64 4.77
C THR A 94 3.79 -6.86 4.30
N ALA A 95 3.35 -6.13 3.28
CA ALA A 95 1.96 -6.13 2.80
C ALA A 95 0.95 -5.88 3.94
N GLU A 96 1.24 -4.87 4.76
CA GLU A 96 0.40 -4.46 5.88
C GLU A 96 -0.14 -3.04 5.67
N VAL A 97 -1.27 -2.76 6.29
CA VAL A 97 -1.91 -1.45 6.33
C VAL A 97 -2.25 -1.09 7.77
N LYS A 98 -2.11 0.19 8.10
CA LYS A 98 -2.50 0.78 9.37
C LYS A 98 -3.41 1.98 9.14
N VAL A 99 -4.49 2.06 9.90
CA VAL A 99 -5.39 3.23 9.90
C VAL A 99 -5.03 4.13 11.07
N TYR A 100 -4.64 5.37 10.77
CA TYR A 100 -4.25 6.36 11.77
C TYR A 100 -5.42 7.19 12.27
N ALA A 101 -6.33 7.56 11.37
CA ALA A 101 -7.49 8.37 11.71
C ALA A 101 -8.66 8.13 10.74
N ARG A 102 -9.86 8.38 11.22
CA ARG A 102 -11.09 8.35 10.42
C ARG A 102 -11.79 9.70 10.51
N HIS A 103 -12.24 10.20 9.38
CA HIS A 103 -13.03 11.41 9.26
C HIS A 103 -14.49 11.04 9.07
N ASN A 104 -15.34 11.52 9.96
CA ASN A 104 -16.80 11.38 9.84
C ASN A 104 -17.44 12.75 9.61
N ALA A 105 -18.51 12.78 8.81
CA ALA A 105 -19.33 13.97 8.66
C ALA A 105 -19.78 14.48 10.05
N GLY A 106 -19.55 15.77 10.31
CA GLY A 106 -19.90 16.45 11.56
C GLY A 106 -18.84 16.41 12.68
N SER A 107 -18.11 15.32 12.86
CA SER A 107 -17.14 15.19 13.98
C SER A 107 -15.67 15.36 13.58
N GLY A 108 -15.39 15.48 12.29
CA GLY A 108 -14.04 15.67 11.76
C GLY A 108 -13.16 14.43 11.92
N TRP A 109 -11.85 14.65 11.97
CA TRP A 109 -10.87 13.59 12.21
C TRP A 109 -10.91 13.07 13.65
N LYS A 110 -10.97 11.75 13.79
CA LYS A 110 -10.79 11.03 15.04
C LYS A 110 -9.60 10.06 14.90
N PRO A 111 -8.58 10.16 15.76
CA PRO A 111 -7.45 9.24 15.73
C PRO A 111 -7.90 7.83 16.14
N VAL A 112 -7.29 6.82 15.53
CA VAL A 112 -7.42 5.42 15.96
C VAL A 112 -6.33 5.16 17.00
N VAL A 113 -6.73 5.13 18.27
CA VAL A 113 -5.81 4.84 19.38
C VAL A 113 -5.44 3.37 19.35
N GLY A 114 -4.15 3.06 19.37
CA GLY A 114 -3.66 1.67 19.32
C GLY A 114 -3.91 0.98 17.98
N GLY A 115 -3.92 1.70 16.86
CA GLY A 115 -4.07 1.10 15.54
C GLY A 115 -2.91 0.15 15.21
N ASP A 116 -3.21 -1.14 15.05
CA ASP A 116 -2.24 -2.16 14.67
C ASP A 116 -2.02 -2.22 13.16
N TRP A 117 -0.84 -2.67 12.77
CA TRP A 117 -0.58 -3.14 11.41
C TRP A 117 -1.39 -4.40 11.17
N ARG A 118 -2.16 -4.41 10.08
CA ARG A 118 -2.99 -5.55 9.71
C ARG A 118 -2.69 -5.99 8.28
N PRO A 119 -2.86 -7.28 7.95
CA PRO A 119 -2.61 -7.75 6.61
C PRO A 119 -3.50 -7.06 5.57
N ILE A 120 -2.91 -6.53 4.50
CA ILE A 120 -3.63 -5.76 3.48
C ILE A 120 -4.59 -6.63 2.64
N HIS A 121 -4.45 -7.95 2.71
CA HIS A 121 -5.32 -8.90 2.02
C HIS A 121 -6.62 -9.19 2.78
N ASP A 122 -6.78 -8.69 4.01
CA ASP A 122 -8.06 -8.78 4.73
C ASP A 122 -9.16 -8.05 3.95
N GLY A 123 -10.37 -8.63 3.94
CA GLY A 123 -11.51 -8.10 3.19
C GLY A 123 -11.93 -6.67 3.57
N ALA A 124 -11.56 -6.21 4.78
CA ALA A 124 -11.81 -4.84 5.23
C ALA A 124 -10.90 -3.79 4.57
N PHE A 125 -9.83 -4.21 3.87
CA PHE A 125 -8.81 -3.34 3.29
C PHE A 125 -8.69 -3.48 1.78
N ARG A 126 -9.76 -3.88 1.12
CA ARG A 126 -9.77 -4.04 -0.33
C ARG A 126 -9.36 -2.74 -1.04
N HIS A 127 -9.81 -1.57 -0.58
CA HIS A 127 -9.39 -0.29 -1.17
C HIS A 127 -7.88 -0.08 -1.04
N SER A 128 -7.31 -0.30 0.14
CA SER A 128 -5.86 -0.20 0.37
C SER A 128 -5.08 -1.18 -0.49
N LEU A 129 -5.58 -2.40 -0.68
CA LEU A 129 -4.96 -3.40 -1.56
C LEU A 129 -4.92 -2.92 -3.03
N TYR A 130 -5.98 -2.30 -3.53
CA TYR A 130 -5.98 -1.74 -4.89
C TYR A 130 -5.07 -0.51 -5.00
N ILE A 131 -4.99 0.33 -3.96
CA ILE A 131 -4.04 1.46 -3.91
C ILE A 131 -2.59 0.96 -3.93
N ALA A 132 -2.27 -0.08 -3.14
CA ALA A 132 -0.97 -0.74 -3.13
C ALA A 132 -0.59 -1.21 -4.54
N ARG A 133 -1.47 -1.99 -5.18
CA ARG A 133 -1.22 -2.61 -6.49
C ARG A 133 -1.14 -1.62 -7.64
N ASN A 134 -1.89 -0.52 -7.57
CA ASN A 134 -2.06 0.39 -8.69
C ASN A 134 -1.07 1.57 -8.67
N GLY A 135 -0.21 1.70 -7.66
CA GLY A 135 0.84 2.71 -7.70
C GLY A 135 1.55 3.01 -6.39
N ALA A 136 0.96 2.69 -5.23
CA ALA A 136 1.64 2.92 -3.95
C ALA A 136 2.82 1.97 -3.72
N CYS A 137 2.74 0.73 -4.21
CA CYS A 137 3.80 -0.27 -4.10
C CYS A 137 4.27 -0.77 -5.47
N SER A 138 5.57 -1.02 -5.60
CA SER A 138 6.18 -1.82 -6.66
C SER A 138 6.71 -3.12 -6.05
N GLY A 139 5.89 -4.16 -6.12
CA GLY A 139 6.12 -5.38 -5.33
C GLY A 139 6.16 -5.06 -3.84
N HIS A 140 7.27 -5.41 -3.17
CA HIS A 140 7.48 -5.17 -1.74
C HIS A 140 8.12 -3.80 -1.44
N THR A 141 8.28 -2.93 -2.44
CA THR A 141 8.96 -1.63 -2.28
C THR A 141 7.95 -0.49 -2.38
N PRO A 142 7.99 0.53 -1.51
CA PRO A 142 7.20 1.75 -1.70
C PRO A 142 7.68 2.51 -2.95
N GLY A 143 6.82 3.36 -3.52
CA GLY A 143 7.29 4.33 -4.52
C GLY A 143 8.40 5.22 -3.97
N ALA A 144 9.37 5.64 -4.80
CA ALA A 144 10.54 6.37 -4.31
C ALA A 144 10.23 7.80 -3.80
N SER A 145 9.06 8.35 -4.16
CA SER A 145 8.60 9.66 -3.71
C SER A 145 7.07 9.77 -3.79
N ALA A 146 6.51 10.76 -3.10
CA ALA A 146 5.08 11.08 -3.20
C ALA A 146 4.65 11.37 -4.64
N THR A 147 5.45 12.15 -5.39
CA THR A 147 5.20 12.48 -6.80
C THR A 147 5.18 11.23 -7.68
N GLN A 148 6.06 10.27 -7.43
CA GLN A 148 6.02 8.99 -8.14
C GLN A 148 4.74 8.21 -7.82
N VAL A 149 4.39 8.06 -6.55
CA VAL A 149 3.17 7.34 -6.14
C VAL A 149 1.93 7.96 -6.79
N VAL A 150 1.80 9.28 -6.72
CA VAL A 150 0.69 10.03 -7.35
C VAL A 150 0.64 9.77 -8.86
N ARG A 151 1.78 9.87 -9.54
CA ARG A 151 1.86 9.63 -11.00
C ARG A 151 1.44 8.20 -11.37
N GLU A 152 1.92 7.19 -10.65
CA GLU A 152 1.57 5.79 -10.94
C GLU A 152 0.07 5.53 -10.70
N LEU A 153 -0.48 6.03 -9.60
CA LEU A 153 -1.91 5.92 -9.30
C LEU A 153 -2.76 6.57 -10.41
N SER A 154 -2.41 7.78 -10.84
CA SER A 154 -3.09 8.47 -11.95
C SER A 154 -2.96 7.72 -13.28
N ALA A 155 -1.77 7.23 -13.61
CA ALA A 155 -1.56 6.44 -14.83
C ALA A 155 -2.40 5.16 -14.83
N GLY A 156 -2.65 4.57 -13.66
CA GLY A 156 -3.59 3.47 -13.50
C GLY A 156 -5.02 3.84 -13.93
N VAL A 157 -5.50 5.03 -13.57
CA VAL A 157 -6.82 5.55 -14.00
C VAL A 157 -6.87 5.75 -15.51
N ASP A 158 -5.86 6.40 -16.10
CA ASP A 158 -5.82 6.71 -17.53
C ASP A 158 -5.83 5.45 -18.42
N ARG A 159 -5.07 4.42 -18.02
CA ARG A 159 -5.04 3.13 -18.74
C ARG A 159 -6.40 2.45 -18.75
N ARG A 160 -7.17 2.58 -17.67
CA ARG A 160 -8.52 2.02 -17.58
C ARG A 160 -9.51 2.79 -18.44
N GLY A 161 -9.52 4.13 -18.36
CA GLY A 161 -10.37 4.96 -19.21
C GLY A 161 -10.14 4.71 -20.71
N ARG A 162 -8.89 4.43 -21.12
CA ARG A 162 -8.59 3.99 -22.48
C ARG A 162 -9.19 2.62 -22.81
N THR A 163 -9.14 1.67 -21.89
CA THR A 163 -9.68 0.32 -22.09
C THR A 163 -11.20 0.36 -22.25
N ASP A 164 -11.89 1.20 -21.46
CA ASP A 164 -13.35 1.35 -21.53
C ASP A 164 -13.82 2.06 -22.81
N SER A 165 -13.04 3.01 -23.34
CA SER A 165 -13.35 3.69 -24.61
C SER A 165 -13.27 2.79 -25.85
N HIS A 166 -12.65 1.61 -25.75
CA HIS A 166 -12.50 0.66 -26.86
C HIS A 166 -13.52 -0.49 -26.82
N ARG A 167 -14.50 -0.43 -25.91
CA ARG A 167 -15.53 -1.45 -25.72
C ARG A 167 -16.90 -0.92 -26.14
#